data_AF-A0A9K3DWM3-F1
#
_entry.id   AF-A0A9K3DWM3-F1
#
_cell.length_a   1.000
_cell.length_b   1.000
_cell.length_c   1.000
_cell.angle_alpha   90.00
_cell.angle_beta   90.00
_cell.angle_gamma   90.00
#
_symmetry.space_group_name_H-M   'P 1'
#
loop_
_entity.id
_entity.type
_entity.pdbx_description
1 polymer ?
#
loop_
_entity_poly.entity_id
_entity_poly.type
_entity_poly.pdbx_seq_one_letter_code
_entity_poly.pdbx_strand_id
1 'polypeptide(L)'
;MNVIKLKVLEAIAEAGPDARLTAHEIVSRLKISNQDAPDMVDRMLRLLASYSIVTCTKGVHESRPVRVYGLTPIAKYFIPDEDEASVGTLLELGQDKVLIDDW
;
A
#
# COMPACT_ATOMS: atom_id res chain seq x y z
N MET A 1 -2.99 -11.54 -2.51
CA MET A 1 -2.88 -10.13 -2.97
C MET A 1 -3.34 -9.10 -1.92
N ASN A 2 -4.27 -9.41 -1.00
CA ASN A 2 -4.75 -8.45 0.01
C ASN A 2 -3.78 -8.21 1.18
N VAL A 3 -3.11 -9.25 1.68
CA VAL A 3 -2.12 -9.09 2.78
C VAL A 3 -1.01 -8.08 2.42
N ILE A 4 -0.55 -8.08 1.17
CA ILE A 4 0.47 -7.13 0.70
C ILE A 4 -0.10 -5.71 0.63
N LYS A 5 -1.37 -5.53 0.22
CA LYS A 5 -2.03 -4.22 0.19
C LYS A 5 -2.13 -3.63 1.60
N LEU A 6 -2.60 -4.41 2.58
CA LEU A 6 -2.76 -3.98 3.96
C LEU A 6 -1.41 -3.58 4.57
N LYS A 7 -0.40 -4.46 4.46
CA LYS A 7 0.95 -4.19 4.95
C LYS A 7 1.59 -2.96 4.30
N VAL A 8 1.30 -2.68 3.03
CA VAL A 8 1.79 -1.47 2.36
C VAL A 8 1.14 -0.20 2.93
N LEU A 9 -0.15 -0.23 3.25
CA LEU A 9 -0.83 0.92 3.87
C LEU A 9 -0.34 1.13 5.31
N GLU A 10 -0.18 0.06 6.09
CA GLU A 10 0.41 0.07 7.44
C GLU A 10 1.82 0.67 7.42
N ALA A 11 2.68 0.24 6.50
CA ALA A 11 4.04 0.76 6.38
C ALA A 11 4.11 2.28 6.07
N ILE A 12 3.11 2.83 5.37
CA ILE A 12 2.99 4.28 5.17
C ILE A 12 2.48 4.95 6.45
N ALA A 13 1.49 4.35 7.14
CA ALA A 13 0.95 4.86 8.39
C ALA A 13 2.02 4.96 9.50
N GLU A 14 2.84 3.93 9.66
CA GLU A 14 3.93 3.86 10.62
C GLU A 14 5.01 4.93 10.38
N ALA A 15 5.15 5.39 9.13
CA ALA A 15 6.08 6.48 8.80
C ALA A 15 5.56 7.87 9.22
N GLY A 16 4.29 7.98 9.62
CA GLY A 16 3.66 9.18 10.16
C GLY A 16 2.56 9.79 9.28
N PRO A 17 1.75 10.71 9.83
CA PRO A 17 0.55 11.24 9.19
C PRO A 17 0.80 12.00 7.87
N ASP A 18 1.97 12.64 7.73
CA ASP A 18 2.37 13.38 6.52
C ASP A 18 3.42 12.63 5.68
N ALA A 19 3.62 11.34 5.95
CA ALA A 19 4.62 10.55 5.28
C ALA A 19 4.37 10.46 3.77
N ARG A 20 5.46 10.60 3.01
CA ARG A 20 5.48 10.43 1.56
C ARG A 20 6.63 9.51 1.19
N LEU A 21 6.28 8.28 0.84
CA LEU A 21 7.25 7.21 0.62
C LEU A 21 7.28 6.78 -0.84
N THR A 22 8.46 6.49 -1.35
CA THR A 22 8.63 5.75 -2.60
C THR A 22 8.26 4.28 -2.41
N ALA A 23 7.96 3.58 -3.52
CA ALA A 23 7.73 2.15 -3.48
C ALA A 23 8.94 1.36 -2.94
N HIS A 24 10.16 1.83 -3.21
CA HIS A 24 11.40 1.24 -2.68
C HIS A 24 11.48 1.36 -1.16
N GLU A 25 11.20 2.53 -0.61
CA GLU A 25 11.21 2.75 0.84
C GLU A 25 10.14 1.90 1.56
N ILE A 26 8.97 1.70 0.94
CA ILE A 26 7.92 0.83 1.46
C ILE A 26 8.39 -0.63 1.46
N VAL A 27 8.93 -1.13 0.34
CA VAL A 27 9.47 -2.49 0.22
C VAL A 27 10.60 -2.74 1.23
N SER A 28 11.47 -1.75 1.42
CA SER A 28 12.56 -1.80 2.40
C SER A 28 12.03 -1.89 3.83
N ARG A 29 11.00 -1.12 4.19
CA ARG A 29 10.33 -1.20 5.51
C ARG A 29 9.71 -2.58 5.75
N LEU A 30 9.08 -3.14 4.72
CA LEU A 30 8.47 -4.47 4.76
C LEU A 30 9.48 -5.63 4.70
N LYS A 31 10.78 -5.33 4.54
CA LYS A 31 11.87 -6.31 4.44
C LYS A 31 11.62 -7.38 3.36
N ILE A 32 11.04 -6.96 2.24
CA ILE A 32 10.79 -7.85 1.10
C ILE A 32 12.06 -7.94 0.25
N SER A 33 12.63 -9.15 0.12
CA SER A 33 13.91 -9.37 -0.57
C SER A 33 13.81 -9.45 -2.09
N ASN A 34 12.59 -9.56 -2.65
CA ASN A 34 12.37 -9.68 -4.09
C ASN A 34 12.73 -8.37 -4.81
N GLN A 35 13.64 -8.44 -5.79
CA GLN A 35 14.11 -7.30 -6.57
C GLN A 35 13.00 -6.67 -7.44
N ASP A 36 11.98 -7.44 -7.82
CA ASP A 36 10.84 -6.94 -8.60
C ASP A 36 9.76 -6.29 -7.70
N ALA A 37 9.86 -6.43 -6.38
CA ALA A 37 8.85 -5.96 -5.45
C ALA A 37 8.57 -4.45 -5.54
N PRO A 38 9.57 -3.55 -5.68
CA PRO A 38 9.30 -2.12 -5.81
C PRO A 38 8.40 -1.78 -6.99
N ASP A 39 8.60 -2.42 -8.14
CA ASP A 39 7.78 -2.19 -9.34
C ASP A 39 6.36 -2.75 -9.16
N MET A 40 6.22 -3.92 -8.52
CA MET A 40 4.92 -4.49 -8.19
C MET A 40 4.14 -3.61 -7.21
N VAL A 41 4.81 -3.12 -6.16
CA VAL A 41 4.23 -2.22 -5.16
C VAL A 41 3.86 -0.86 -5.79
N ASP A 42 4.69 -0.32 -6.68
CA ASP A 42 4.37 0.92 -7.40
C ASP A 42 3.10 0.76 -8.27
N ARG A 43 2.97 -0.33 -9.02
CA ARG A 43 1.75 -0.61 -9.81
C ARG A 43 0.51 -0.72 -8.92
N MET A 44 0.64 -1.39 -7.79
CA MET A 44 -0.44 -1.52 -6.80
C MET A 44 -0.83 -0.16 -6.20
N LEU A 45 0.15 0.64 -5.79
CA LEU A 45 -0.09 1.98 -5.22
C LEU A 45 -0.71 2.93 -6.24
N ARG A 46 -0.34 2.84 -7.52
CA ARG A 46 -1.01 3.59 -8.60
C ARG A 46 -2.48 3.23 -8.74
N LEU A 47 -2.81 1.94 -8.63
CA LEU A 47 -4.20 1.49 -8.63
C LEU A 47 -4.95 2.07 -7.42
N LEU A 48 -4.39 1.95 -6.21
CA LEU A 48 -4.98 2.51 -4.99
C LEU A 48 -5.16 4.05 -5.09
N ALA A 49 -4.22 4.74 -5.73
CA ALA A 49 -4.30 6.17 -5.98
C ALA A 49 -5.44 6.55 -6.92
N SER A 50 -5.76 5.72 -7.93
CA SER A 50 -6.95 5.96 -8.78
C SER A 50 -8.27 5.87 -8.03
N TYR A 51 -8.29 5.16 -6.89
CA TYR A 51 -9.43 5.11 -5.96
C TYR A 51 -9.29 6.11 -4.80
N SER A 52 -8.32 7.03 -4.87
CA SER A 52 -8.04 8.03 -3.83
C SER A 52 -7.74 7.43 -2.45
N ILE A 53 -7.30 6.17 -2.36
CA ILE A 53 -6.94 5.55 -1.08
C ILE A 53 -5.59 6.11 -0.61
N VAL A 54 -4.65 6.27 -1.54
CA VAL A 54 -3.35 6.93 -1.33
C VAL A 54 -3.20 8.12 -2.27
N THR A 55 -2.38 9.08 -1.91
CA THR A 55 -1.90 10.12 -2.83
C THR A 55 -0.81 9.55 -3.73
N CYS A 56 -0.68 10.09 -4.94
CA CYS A 56 0.45 9.80 -5.83
C CYS A 56 0.97 11.14 -6.35
N THR A 57 2.15 11.54 -5.87
CA THR A 57 2.75 12.85 -6.21
C THR A 57 4.19 12.67 -6.69
N LYS A 58 4.73 13.69 -7.35
CA LYS A 58 6.14 13.71 -7.76
C LYS A 58 7.01 14.12 -6.56
N GLY A 59 8.02 13.31 -6.26
CA GLY A 59 9.11 13.62 -5.33
C GLY A 59 10.46 13.60 -6.05
N VAL A 60 11.53 13.74 -5.28
CA VAL A 60 12.91 13.65 -5.78
C VAL A 60 13.67 12.67 -4.89
N HIS A 61 14.29 11.66 -5.49
CA HIS A 61 15.18 10.72 -4.82
C HIS A 61 16.48 10.64 -5.62
N GLU A 62 17.62 10.87 -4.96
CA GLU A 62 18.95 10.90 -5.61
C GLU A 62 18.98 11.75 -6.89
N SER A 63 18.44 12.98 -6.82
CA SER A 63 18.34 13.93 -7.96
C SER A 63 17.52 13.46 -9.16
N ARG A 64 16.80 12.34 -9.05
CA ARG A 64 15.86 11.84 -10.06
C ARG A 64 14.42 12.06 -9.62
N PRO A 65 13.51 12.47 -10.53
CA PRO A 65 12.09 12.54 -10.21
C PRO A 65 11.54 11.14 -9.97
N VAL A 66 10.85 10.95 -8.85
CA VAL A 66 10.23 9.68 -8.46
C VAL A 66 8.77 9.89 -8.06
N ARG A 67 7.99 8.81 -7.99
CA ARG A 67 6.66 8.85 -7.38
C ARG A 67 6.79 8.62 -5.87
N VAL A 68 6.04 9.40 -5.11
CA VAL A 68 5.87 9.21 -3.67
C VAL A 68 4.41 9.11 -3.31
N TYR A 69 4.13 8.28 -2.32
CA TYR A 69 2.80 7.89 -1.88
C TYR A 69 2.63 8.23 -0.42
N GLY A 70 1.50 8.87 -0.09
CA GLY A 70 1.08 9.15 1.28
C GLY A 70 -0.37 8.75 1.47
N LEU A 71 -0.80 8.55 2.72
CA LEU A 71 -2.19 8.18 2.99
C LEU A 71 -3.14 9.34 2.71
N THR A 72 -4.38 8.99 2.34
CA THR A 72 -5.50 9.92 2.39
C THR A 72 -6.38 9.58 3.59
N PRO A 73 -7.35 10.45 3.96
CA PRO A 73 -8.33 10.10 4.98
C PRO A 73 -9.16 8.84 4.68
N ILE A 74 -9.21 8.37 3.42
CA ILE A 74 -9.92 7.14 3.02
C ILE A 74 -9.15 5.89 3.47
N ALA A 75 -7.81 5.96 3.57
CA ALA A 75 -6.98 4.82 3.93
C ALA A 75 -7.29 4.24 5.31
N LYS A 76 -7.82 5.05 6.24
CA LYS A 76 -8.18 4.61 7.61
C LYS A 76 -9.19 3.46 7.64
N TYR A 77 -10.00 3.29 6.59
CA TYR A 77 -10.97 2.21 6.51
C TYR A 77 -10.33 0.86 6.11
N PHE A 78 -9.11 0.90 5.58
CA PHE A 78 -8.36 -0.27 5.11
C PHE A 78 -7.24 -0.68 6.05
N ILE A 79 -6.90 0.14 7.04
CA ILE A 79 -5.88 -0.19 8.04
C ILE A 79 -6.64 -0.71 9.28
N PRO A 80 -6.33 -1.91 9.80
CA PRO A 80 -6.89 -2.40 11.05
C PRO A 80 -6.61 -1.41 12.18
N ASP A 81 -7.66 -1.01 12.90
CA ASP A 81 -7.50 -0.32 14.19
C ASP A 81 -7.22 -1.35 15.29
N GLU A 82 -6.82 -0.90 16.49
CA GLU A 82 -6.56 -1.78 17.65
C GLU A 82 -7.79 -2.65 18.03
N ASP A 83 -9.00 -2.26 17.58
CA ASP A 83 -10.27 -2.97 17.78
C ASP A 83 -10.67 -3.95 16.63
N GLU A 84 -9.71 -4.37 15.77
CA GLU A 84 -9.81 -5.44 14.74
C GLU A 84 -10.85 -5.25 13.60
N ALA A 85 -11.73 -4.25 13.66
CA ALA A 85 -12.78 -4.02 12.66
C ALA A 85 -12.37 -3.00 11.59
N SER A 86 -11.69 -3.45 10.52
CA SER A 86 -11.52 -2.66 9.29
C SER A 86 -12.38 -3.20 8.14
N VAL A 87 -12.63 -2.37 7.12
CA VAL A 87 -13.22 -2.84 5.85
C VAL A 87 -12.29 -3.84 5.16
N GLY A 88 -10.98 -3.82 5.48
CA GLY A 88 -10.02 -4.85 5.07
C GLY A 88 -10.42 -6.25 5.53
N THR A 89 -10.80 -6.39 6.81
CA THR A 89 -11.31 -7.65 7.39
C THR A 89 -12.59 -8.13 6.68
N LEU A 90 -13.44 -7.19 6.27
CA LEU A 90 -14.70 -7.48 5.55
C LEU A 90 -14.45 -7.90 4.09
N LEU A 91 -13.42 -7.36 3.44
CA LEU A 91 -13.01 -7.73 2.09
C LEU A 91 -12.28 -9.08 2.05
N GLU A 92 -11.55 -9.45 3.11
CA GLU A 92 -10.92 -10.77 3.27
C GLU A 92 -11.95 -11.90 3.35
N LEU A 93 -13.04 -11.71 4.09
CA LEU A 93 -14.13 -12.69 4.21
C LEU A 93 -14.89 -12.93 2.89
N GLY A 94 -14.87 -11.97 1.97
CA GLY A 94 -15.56 -12.08 0.67
C GLY A 94 -14.76 -12.82 -0.42
N GLN A 95 -13.44 -12.95 -0.28
CA GLN A 95 -12.57 -13.53 -1.31
C GLN A 95 -12.13 -14.97 -1.03
N ASP A 96 -12.40 -15.51 0.17
CA ASP A 96 -12.06 -16.89 0.55
C ASP A 96 -12.83 -17.96 -0.26
N LYS A 97 -13.78 -17.55 -1.12
CA LYS A 97 -14.57 -18.46 -1.97
C LYS A 97 -14.48 -18.23 -3.48
N VAL A 98 -13.71 -17.27 -3.98
CA VAL A 98 -13.69 -16.98 -5.42
C VAL A 98 -12.27 -16.74 -5.94
N LEU A 99 -11.75 -17.82 -6.54
CA LEU A 99 -10.74 -17.86 -7.60
C LEU A 99 -9.29 -17.50 -7.22
N ILE A 100 -8.55 -18.52 -6.76
CA ILE A 100 -7.13 -18.67 -7.08
C ILE A 100 -7.01 -19.88 -8.01
N ASP A 101 -7.51 -19.71 -9.23
CA ASP A 101 -7.17 -20.52 -10.41
C ASP A 101 -7.18 -19.54 -11.58
N ASP A 102 -6.14 -18.70 -11.66
CA ASP A 102 -5.44 -18.36 -12.91
C ASP A 102 -4.34 -17.33 -12.58
N TRP A 103 -3.09 -17.78 -12.65
CA TRP A 103 -1.95 -17.01 -13.15
C TRP A 103 -0.82 -17.97 -13.54
#